data_AF-T0SSR7-F1
#
_entry.id   AF-T0SSR7-F1
#
_cell.length_a   1.000
_cell.length_b   1.000
_cell.length_c   1.000
_cell.angle_alpha   90.00
_cell.angle_beta   90.00
_cell.angle_gamma   90.00
#
_symmetry.space_group_name_H-M   'P 1'
#
loop_
_entity.id
_entity.type
_entity.pdbx_description
1 polymer ?
#
loop_
_entity_poly.entity_id
_entity_poly.type
_entity_poly.pdbx_seq_one_letter_code
_entity_poly.pdbx_strand_id
1 'polypeptide(L)'
;MKFYLLIFTISFYLLTLHAKSSGFKFQSHKSKASIAHAFILGDKSAISRTQKNDLKTLGALHLLTPSGLHLSSFIALLSFILSITNREKWKIPALIVLGIFLFSIPDFYSLKRTLAFYLLGYFLYQFKNFKNKSHLIFGVIFILDYFLGSYKYSPLSFTFSFLFLGTIIALKDAKKWQFFSFLFLNQVLVSYFFLQKFFILGPIFGFILTGVFGFVFPIGIIAFPFDLITPYEPSNFFFSLFLDLAHFFSLVAQEGPRVMISLWFIVCMLLGLLTQRLRWAIPILICLEAQPLFNLPLSAFKKEPTYSNYKLTPESEIIKVDQVRRGYRSWHPHQIKCNVTLYSYFWEKKCRIHNKTI
;
A
#
# COMPACT_ATOMS: atom_id res chain seq x y z
N MET A 1 -0.23 18.02 19.10
CA MET A 1 0.22 18.37 17.73
C MET A 1 1.72 18.12 17.51
N LYS A 2 2.63 18.63 18.36
CA LYS A 2 4.10 18.48 18.20
C LYS A 2 4.61 17.02 18.07
N PHE A 3 4.05 16.09 18.86
CA PHE A 3 4.40 14.66 18.79
C PHE A 3 4.03 13.98 17.46
N TYR A 4 2.97 14.46 16.80
CA TYR A 4 2.51 13.90 15.52
C TYR A 4 3.39 14.33 14.35
N LEU A 5 3.87 15.58 14.39
CA LEU A 5 4.88 16.06 13.47
C LEU A 5 6.14 15.19 13.54
N LEU A 6 6.57 14.78 14.74
CA LEU A 6 7.72 13.90 14.88
C LEU A 6 7.53 12.53 14.21
N ILE A 7 6.40 11.85 14.48
CA ILE A 7 6.09 10.55 13.85
C ILE A 7 5.98 10.69 12.32
N PHE A 8 5.33 11.76 11.86
CA PHE A 8 5.21 12.07 10.44
C PHE A 8 6.58 12.29 9.80
N THR A 9 7.44 13.09 10.42
CA THR A 9 8.78 13.42 9.91
C THR A 9 9.68 12.20 9.87
N ILE A 10 9.62 11.35 10.90
CA ILE A 10 10.35 10.07 10.95
C ILE A 10 9.84 9.14 9.84
N SER A 11 8.52 8.96 9.72
CA SER A 11 7.93 8.10 8.67
C SER A 11 8.27 8.61 7.26
N PHE A 12 8.24 9.93 7.06
CA PHE A 12 8.62 10.59 5.82
C PHE A 12 10.11 10.36 5.49
N TYR A 13 11.00 10.49 6.47
CA TYR A 13 12.43 10.23 6.32
C TYR A 13 12.74 8.75 6.02
N LEU A 14 12.03 7.80 6.65
CA LEU A 14 12.20 6.38 6.35
C LEU A 14 11.72 6.04 4.92
N LEU A 15 10.68 6.73 4.45
CA LEU A 15 10.15 6.59 3.09
C LEU A 15 11.15 7.13 2.04
N THR A 16 11.82 8.27 2.31
CA THR A 16 12.86 8.82 1.42
C THR A 16 14.07 7.88 1.30
N LEU A 17 14.52 7.30 2.42
CA LEU A 17 15.63 6.33 2.42
C LEU A 17 15.30 5.08 1.59
N HIS A 18 14.07 4.58 1.68
CA HIS A 18 13.67 3.36 0.99
C HIS A 18 13.34 3.56 -0.50
N ALA A 19 12.81 4.72 -0.89
CA ALA A 19 12.59 5.05 -2.31
C ALA A 19 13.90 4.98 -3.13
N LYS A 20 15.05 5.13 -2.47
CA LYS A 20 16.38 4.99 -3.05
C LYS A 20 16.85 3.52 -3.23
N SER A 21 16.15 2.54 -2.62
CA SER A 21 16.67 1.18 -2.37
C SER A 21 15.89 0.01 -2.99
N SER A 22 14.64 0.14 -3.46
CA SER A 22 13.82 -1.03 -3.80
C SER A 22 13.81 -1.44 -5.28
N GLY A 23 14.61 -2.47 -5.60
CA GLY A 23 14.31 -3.45 -6.64
C GLY A 23 13.98 -4.79 -5.98
N PHE A 24 12.71 -5.14 -5.86
CA PHE A 24 12.28 -6.40 -5.22
C PHE A 24 11.38 -7.19 -6.19
N LYS A 25 11.70 -8.48 -6.40
CA LYS A 25 10.90 -9.42 -7.20
C LYS A 25 10.62 -10.67 -6.39
N PHE A 26 9.35 -11.02 -6.27
CA PHE A 26 8.88 -12.31 -5.74
C PHE A 26 8.56 -13.22 -6.92
N GLN A 27 9.16 -14.41 -6.98
CA GLN A 27 8.83 -15.45 -7.96
C GLN A 27 7.89 -16.45 -7.30
N SER A 28 6.64 -16.50 -7.76
CA SER A 28 5.62 -17.45 -7.30
C SER A 28 5.45 -18.57 -8.34
N HIS A 29 5.46 -19.82 -7.86
CA HIS A 29 5.17 -21.03 -8.65
C HIS A 29 3.71 -21.00 -9.14
N LYS A 30 3.49 -21.37 -10.41
CA LYS A 30 2.17 -21.37 -11.08
C LYS A 30 1.23 -22.47 -10.55
N SER A 31 0.79 -22.36 -9.31
CA SER A 31 -0.53 -22.89 -8.93
C SER A 31 -1.60 -22.00 -9.58
N LYS A 32 -2.76 -22.54 -9.96
CA LYS A 32 -3.94 -21.72 -10.30
C LYS A 32 -4.40 -21.05 -9.01
N ALA A 33 -3.70 -20.01 -8.58
CA ALA A 33 -4.07 -19.22 -7.42
C ALA A 33 -5.43 -18.58 -7.69
N SER A 34 -6.37 -18.77 -6.77
CA SER A 34 -7.69 -18.17 -6.88
C SER A 34 -7.66 -16.69 -6.50
N ILE A 35 -8.67 -15.93 -6.93
CA ILE A 35 -8.80 -14.51 -6.56
C ILE A 35 -8.89 -14.38 -5.02
N ALA A 36 -9.58 -15.32 -4.37
CA ALA A 36 -9.68 -15.36 -2.92
C ALA A 36 -8.34 -15.52 -2.21
N HIS A 37 -7.44 -16.35 -2.73
CA HIS A 37 -6.07 -16.47 -2.19
C HIS A 37 -5.36 -15.11 -2.17
N ALA A 38 -5.57 -14.27 -3.19
CA ALA A 38 -4.94 -12.96 -3.26
C ALA A 38 -5.43 -12.00 -2.17
N PHE A 39 -6.72 -12.03 -1.83
CA PHE A 39 -7.28 -11.17 -0.78
C PHE A 39 -7.04 -11.72 0.63
N ILE A 40 -7.09 -13.05 0.82
CA ILE A 40 -6.94 -13.68 2.13
C ILE A 40 -5.47 -13.80 2.54
N LEU A 41 -4.63 -14.30 1.62
CA LEU A 41 -3.21 -14.59 1.90
C LEU A 41 -2.28 -13.48 1.39
N GLY A 42 -2.76 -12.58 0.54
CA GLY A 42 -1.92 -11.55 -0.07
C GLY A 42 -1.13 -12.01 -1.28
N ASP A 43 -1.36 -13.24 -1.79
CA ASP A 43 -0.70 -13.69 -3.00
C ASP A 43 -1.33 -13.07 -4.25
N LYS A 44 -0.72 -11.99 -4.71
CA LYS A 44 -1.20 -11.23 -5.87
C LYS A 44 -1.01 -11.97 -7.21
N SER A 45 -0.53 -13.20 -7.23
CA SER A 45 -0.30 -13.98 -8.46
C SER A 45 -1.58 -14.16 -9.29
N ALA A 46 -2.72 -14.37 -8.63
CA ALA A 46 -4.04 -14.57 -9.25
C ALA A 46 -4.63 -13.31 -9.90
N ILE A 47 -4.23 -12.13 -9.44
CA ILE A 47 -4.84 -10.86 -9.85
C ILE A 47 -4.17 -10.35 -11.13
N SER A 48 -4.99 -10.09 -12.15
CA SER A 48 -4.53 -9.59 -13.44
C SER A 48 -3.87 -8.22 -13.31
N ARG A 49 -3.07 -7.85 -14.31
CA ARG A 49 -2.42 -6.52 -14.32
C ARG A 49 -3.45 -5.39 -14.41
N THR A 50 -4.55 -5.60 -15.14
CA THR A 50 -5.63 -4.61 -15.25
C THR A 50 -6.31 -4.40 -13.90
N GLN A 51 -6.69 -5.48 -13.21
CA GLN A 51 -7.28 -5.41 -11.86
C GLN A 51 -6.35 -4.73 -10.83
N LYS A 52 -5.03 -5.02 -10.89
CA LYS A 52 -4.04 -4.32 -10.05
C LYS A 52 -3.98 -2.83 -10.37
N ASN A 53 -4.05 -2.45 -11.64
CA ASN A 53 -4.06 -1.05 -12.05
C ASN A 53 -5.35 -0.37 -11.61
N ASP A 54 -6.50 -1.04 -11.68
CA ASP A 54 -7.79 -0.50 -11.23
C ASP A 54 -7.76 -0.20 -9.72
N LEU A 55 -7.34 -1.18 -8.92
CA LEU A 55 -7.17 -0.97 -7.48
C LEU A 55 -6.11 0.11 -7.17
N LYS A 56 -5.07 0.23 -8.00
CA LYS A 56 -4.05 1.28 -7.85
C LYS A 56 -4.60 2.67 -8.16
N THR A 57 -5.37 2.83 -9.23
CA THR A 57 -6.09 4.06 -9.59
C THR A 57 -6.95 4.54 -8.42
N LEU A 58 -7.60 3.60 -7.72
CA LEU A 58 -8.44 3.89 -6.56
C LEU A 58 -7.67 4.06 -5.24
N GLY A 59 -6.35 3.89 -5.20
CA GLY A 59 -5.59 3.87 -3.95
C GLY A 59 -5.91 2.66 -3.03
N ALA A 60 -6.61 1.66 -3.58
CA ALA A 60 -7.12 0.46 -2.88
C ALA A 60 -6.22 -0.78 -3.06
N LEU A 61 -5.04 -0.64 -3.67
CA LEU A 61 -4.11 -1.77 -3.87
C LEU A 61 -3.67 -2.44 -2.56
N HIS A 62 -3.73 -1.71 -1.45
CA HIS A 62 -3.45 -2.22 -0.10
C HIS A 62 -4.47 -3.26 0.40
N LEU A 63 -5.65 -3.35 -0.23
CA LEU A 63 -6.66 -4.37 0.08
C LEU A 63 -6.22 -5.77 -0.39
N LEU A 64 -5.26 -5.88 -1.31
CA LEU A 64 -4.63 -7.15 -1.70
C LEU A 64 -3.45 -7.55 -0.80
N THR A 65 -3.23 -6.81 0.29
CA THR A 65 -2.16 -7.14 1.24
C THR A 65 -2.79 -7.30 2.62
N PRO A 66 -2.57 -8.44 3.29
CA PRO A 66 -3.06 -8.68 4.64
C PRO A 66 -2.63 -7.52 5.55
N SER A 67 -3.62 -6.75 5.99
CA SER A 67 -3.42 -5.48 6.68
C SER A 67 -4.30 -5.38 7.92
N GLY A 68 -4.17 -4.29 8.68
CA GLY A 68 -4.97 -4.09 9.87
C GLY A 68 -6.48 -4.14 9.61
N LEU A 69 -6.94 -3.72 8.43
CA LEU A 69 -8.35 -3.84 8.03
C LEU A 69 -8.83 -5.29 7.98
N HIS A 70 -8.01 -6.20 7.44
CA HIS A 70 -8.33 -7.63 7.37
C HIS A 70 -8.50 -8.20 8.77
N LEU A 71 -7.55 -7.88 9.67
CA LEU A 71 -7.61 -8.29 11.06
C LEU A 71 -8.83 -7.68 11.77
N SER A 72 -9.11 -6.39 11.58
CA SER A 72 -10.25 -5.73 12.20
C SER A 72 -11.58 -6.34 11.75
N SER A 73 -11.73 -6.63 10.46
CA SER A 73 -12.89 -7.34 9.91
C SER A 73 -13.02 -8.75 10.48
N PHE A 74 -11.91 -9.49 10.60
CA PHE A 74 -11.90 -10.81 11.24
C PHE A 74 -12.28 -10.73 12.74
N ILE A 75 -11.72 -9.77 13.48
CA ILE A 75 -12.05 -9.55 14.90
C ILE A 75 -13.53 -9.19 15.06
N ALA A 76 -14.09 -8.36 14.17
CA ALA A 76 -15.50 -8.01 14.19
C ALA A 76 -16.38 -9.25 13.96
N LEU A 77 -16.05 -10.08 12.98
CA LEU A 77 -16.72 -11.36 12.74
C LEU A 77 -16.64 -12.30 13.94
N LEU A 78 -15.44 -12.48 14.50
CA LEU A 78 -15.23 -13.30 15.69
C LEU A 78 -16.06 -12.78 16.87
N SER A 79 -16.10 -11.47 17.08
CA SER A 79 -16.92 -10.84 18.10
C SER A 79 -18.40 -11.11 17.90
N PHE A 80 -18.91 -11.01 16.67
CA PHE A 80 -20.30 -11.28 16.34
C PHE A 80 -20.68 -12.73 16.65
N ILE A 81 -19.86 -13.71 16.21
CA ILE A 81 -20.09 -15.14 16.48
C ILE A 81 -20.07 -15.43 17.98
N LEU A 82 -19.10 -14.88 18.71
CA LEU A 82 -19.00 -15.08 20.16
C LEU A 82 -20.15 -14.43 20.93
N SER A 83 -20.67 -13.30 20.45
CA SER A 83 -21.81 -12.62 21.08
C SER A 83 -23.08 -13.45 20.91
N ILE A 84 -23.37 -13.94 19.68
CA ILE A 84 -24.52 -14.83 19.41
C ILE A 84 -24.47 -16.11 20.25
N THR A 85 -23.26 -16.63 20.49
CA THR A 85 -23.08 -17.87 21.27
C THR A 85 -22.91 -17.65 22.78
N ASN A 86 -23.07 -16.41 23.28
CA ASN A 86 -22.85 -16.02 24.68
C ASN A 86 -21.47 -16.44 25.23
N ARG A 87 -20.43 -16.35 24.38
CA ARG A 87 -19.04 -16.79 24.64
C ARG A 87 -18.02 -15.65 24.56
N GLU A 88 -18.42 -14.40 24.80
CA GLU A 88 -17.54 -13.22 24.66
C GLU A 88 -16.23 -13.31 25.47
N LYS A 89 -16.23 -14.00 26.61
CA LYS A 89 -15.02 -14.27 27.42
C LYS A 89 -13.90 -14.99 26.65
N TRP A 90 -14.23 -15.70 25.57
CA TRP A 90 -13.28 -16.43 24.72
C TRP A 90 -12.58 -15.56 23.68
N LYS A 91 -12.98 -14.29 23.52
CA LYS A 91 -12.41 -13.39 22.51
C LYS A 91 -10.90 -13.24 22.68
N ILE A 92 -10.43 -12.93 23.89
CA ILE A 92 -9.00 -12.68 24.14
C ILE A 92 -8.18 -13.97 24.02
N PRO A 93 -8.58 -15.11 24.61
CA PRO A 93 -7.93 -16.40 24.33
C PRO A 93 -7.83 -16.72 22.84
N ALA A 94 -8.90 -16.53 22.06
CA ALA A 94 -8.89 -16.76 20.62
C ALA A 94 -7.89 -15.85 19.89
N LEU A 95 -7.77 -14.59 20.29
CA LEU A 95 -6.80 -13.66 19.70
C LEU A 95 -5.35 -13.98 20.10
N ILE A 96 -5.12 -14.52 21.30
CA ILE A 96 -3.79 -15.01 21.71
C ILE A 96 -3.40 -16.22 20.86
N VAL A 97 -4.31 -17.18 20.67
CA VAL A 97 -4.07 -18.35 19.79
C VAL A 97 -3.80 -17.89 18.35
N LEU A 98 -4.59 -16.97 17.82
CA LEU A 98 -4.34 -16.36 16.50
C LEU A 98 -2.96 -15.67 16.47
N GLY A 99 -2.55 -15.02 17.56
CA GLY A 99 -1.24 -14.42 17.69
C GLY A 99 -0.11 -15.43 17.59
N ILE A 100 -0.17 -16.51 18.37
CA ILE A 100 0.82 -17.59 18.32
C ILE A 100 0.93 -18.13 16.88
N PHE A 101 -0.20 -18.38 16.23
CA PHE A 101 -0.24 -18.84 14.84
C PHE A 101 0.39 -17.82 13.87
N LEU A 102 -0.07 -16.57 13.89
CA LEU A 102 0.43 -15.54 12.98
C LEU A 102 1.92 -15.26 13.16
N PHE A 103 2.40 -15.20 14.41
CA PHE A 103 3.82 -14.97 14.69
C PHE A 103 4.71 -16.12 14.20
N SER A 104 4.18 -17.35 14.15
CA SER A 104 4.87 -18.53 13.61
C SER A 104 5.01 -18.52 12.08
N ILE A 105 4.18 -17.77 11.37
CA ILE A 105 4.22 -17.68 9.90
C ILE A 105 5.07 -16.48 9.47
N PRO A 106 6.03 -16.64 8.53
CA PRO A 106 6.79 -15.50 7.99
C PRO A 106 5.89 -14.51 7.21
N ASP A 107 6.39 -13.31 6.93
CA ASP A 107 5.82 -12.32 6.00
C ASP A 107 4.53 -11.57 6.39
N PHE A 108 3.76 -12.02 7.38
CA PHE A 108 2.54 -11.31 7.85
C PHE A 108 2.82 -10.11 8.78
N TYR A 109 3.87 -9.32 8.51
CA TYR A 109 4.35 -8.25 9.40
C TYR A 109 3.30 -7.19 9.73
N SER A 110 2.41 -6.82 8.79
CA SER A 110 1.35 -5.85 9.09
C SER A 110 0.29 -6.42 10.04
N LEU A 111 -0.10 -7.69 9.88
CA LEU A 111 -1.07 -8.33 10.77
C LEU A 111 -0.48 -8.52 12.18
N LYS A 112 0.78 -9.00 12.26
CA LYS A 112 1.51 -9.17 13.53
C LYS A 112 1.50 -7.87 14.34
N ARG A 113 1.79 -6.74 13.68
CA ARG A 113 1.75 -5.42 14.32
C ARG A 113 0.37 -4.99 14.78
N THR A 114 -0.64 -5.11 13.92
CA THR A 114 -2.01 -4.71 14.31
C THR A 114 -2.52 -5.59 15.45
N LEU A 115 -2.21 -6.88 15.45
CA LEU A 115 -2.59 -7.79 16.53
C LEU A 115 -1.82 -7.47 17.81
N ALA A 116 -0.50 -7.22 17.73
CA ALA A 116 0.28 -6.75 18.87
C ALA A 116 -0.29 -5.46 19.45
N PHE A 117 -0.72 -4.53 18.59
CA PHE A 117 -1.42 -3.31 19.01
C PHE A 117 -2.71 -3.58 19.75
N TYR A 118 -3.53 -4.50 19.24
CA TYR A 118 -4.77 -4.88 19.88
C TYR A 118 -4.55 -5.56 21.24
N LEU A 119 -3.67 -6.56 21.29
CA LEU A 119 -3.38 -7.34 22.50
C LEU A 119 -2.70 -6.47 23.57
N LEU A 120 -1.65 -5.74 23.22
CA LEU A 120 -0.96 -4.85 24.15
C LEU A 120 -1.89 -3.75 24.65
N GLY A 121 -2.71 -3.18 23.76
CA GLY A 121 -3.73 -2.21 24.13
C GLY A 121 -4.74 -2.77 25.12
N TYR A 122 -5.22 -4.00 24.91
CA TYR A 122 -6.11 -4.69 25.84
C TYR A 122 -5.47 -4.93 27.20
N PHE A 123 -4.24 -5.47 27.24
CA PHE A 123 -3.53 -5.73 28.50
C PHE A 123 -3.23 -4.44 29.26
N LEU A 124 -2.75 -3.40 28.58
CA LEU A 124 -2.44 -2.12 29.22
C LEU A 124 -3.70 -1.37 29.67
N TYR A 125 -4.83 -1.55 28.98
CA TYR A 125 -6.10 -0.95 29.38
C TYR A 125 -6.60 -1.44 30.76
N GLN A 126 -6.22 -2.65 31.19
CA GLN A 126 -6.52 -3.15 32.54
C GLN A 126 -5.87 -2.31 33.65
N PHE A 127 -4.77 -1.61 33.33
CA PHE A 127 -4.11 -0.70 34.26
C PHE A 127 -4.72 0.70 34.13
N LYS A 128 -5.37 1.18 35.21
CA LYS A 128 -6.06 2.51 35.25
C LYS A 128 -5.21 3.66 34.68
N ASN A 129 -3.89 3.64 34.88
CA ASN A 129 -2.95 4.67 34.44
C ASN A 129 -2.71 4.74 32.91
N PHE A 130 -3.18 3.74 32.14
CA PHE A 130 -2.96 3.64 30.69
C PHE A 130 -4.23 3.80 29.85
N LYS A 131 -5.40 3.95 30.49
CA LYS A 131 -6.72 3.96 29.84
C LYS A 131 -6.86 4.93 28.65
N ASN A 132 -6.05 5.99 28.58
CA ASN A 132 -6.07 6.97 27.49
C ASN A 132 -4.72 7.16 26.75
N LYS A 133 -3.71 6.31 27.00
CA LYS A 133 -2.35 6.48 26.49
C LYS A 133 -2.09 5.72 25.18
N SER A 134 -3.02 5.81 24.22
CA SER A 134 -2.91 5.16 22.89
C SER A 134 -1.62 5.53 22.14
N HIS A 135 -1.10 6.74 22.33
CA HIS A 135 0.17 7.19 21.75
C HIS A 135 1.39 6.47 22.34
N LEU A 136 1.35 6.12 23.63
CA LEU A 136 2.41 5.36 24.27
C LEU A 136 2.43 3.92 23.77
N ILE A 137 1.25 3.29 23.68
CA ILE A 137 1.09 1.94 23.11
C ILE A 137 1.64 1.91 21.67
N PHE A 138 1.30 2.92 20.87
CA PHE A 138 1.84 3.09 19.52
C PHE A 138 3.36 3.20 19.50
N GLY A 139 3.94 4.05 20.36
CA GLY A 139 5.38 4.25 20.44
C GLY A 139 6.13 2.98 20.85
N VAL A 140 5.61 2.25 21.84
CA VAL A 140 6.18 0.97 22.29
C VAL A 140 6.19 -0.04 21.14
N ILE A 141 5.08 -0.19 20.42
CA ILE A 141 5.00 -1.14 19.30
C ILE A 141 5.87 -0.73 18.13
N PHE A 142 5.96 0.57 17.83
CA PHE A 142 6.89 1.08 16.83
C PHE A 142 8.33 0.68 17.13
N ILE A 143 8.77 0.92 18.38
CA ILE A 143 10.13 0.62 18.82
C ILE A 143 10.38 -0.90 18.80
N LEU A 144 9.48 -1.69 19.39
CA LEU A 144 9.62 -3.14 19.44
C LEU A 144 9.64 -3.75 18.02
N ASP A 145 8.70 -3.38 17.16
CA ASP A 145 8.63 -3.92 15.80
C ASP A 145 9.85 -3.52 14.94
N TYR A 146 10.38 -2.31 15.15
CA TYR A 146 11.63 -1.87 14.53
C TYR A 146 12.81 -2.76 14.93
N PHE A 147 13.00 -2.97 16.24
CA PHE A 147 14.09 -3.79 16.75
C PHE A 147 13.94 -5.29 16.45
N LEU A 148 12.71 -5.79 16.34
CA LEU A 148 12.41 -7.15 15.86
C LEU A 148 12.72 -7.35 14.36
N GLY A 149 13.13 -6.29 13.65
CA GLY A 149 13.62 -6.38 12.29
C GLY A 149 12.56 -6.23 11.20
N SER A 150 11.29 -5.96 11.53
CA SER A 150 10.23 -5.79 10.53
C SER A 150 10.55 -4.69 9.50
N TYR A 151 11.23 -3.61 9.91
CA TYR A 151 11.71 -2.58 8.98
C TYR A 151 12.77 -3.11 8.01
N LYS A 152 13.67 -3.99 8.47
CA LYS A 152 14.71 -4.60 7.63
C LYS A 152 14.10 -5.54 6.59
N TYR A 153 13.14 -6.38 7.00
CA TYR A 153 12.54 -7.38 6.11
C TYR A 153 11.47 -6.79 5.17
N SER A 154 10.66 -5.84 5.66
CA SER A 154 9.55 -5.27 4.89
C SER A 154 9.38 -3.76 5.17
N PRO A 155 10.33 -2.91 4.73
CA PRO A 155 10.36 -1.47 5.05
C PRO A 155 9.14 -0.69 4.55
N LEU A 156 8.56 -1.07 3.41
CA LEU A 156 7.36 -0.42 2.87
C LEU A 156 6.12 -0.70 3.70
N SER A 157 5.87 -1.98 4.01
CA SER A 157 4.81 -2.34 4.95
C SER A 157 5.05 -1.65 6.29
N PHE A 158 6.30 -1.65 6.78
CA PHE A 158 6.67 -1.00 8.03
C PHE A 158 6.20 0.45 8.06
N THR A 159 6.67 1.23 7.09
CA THR A 159 6.44 2.67 6.98
C THR A 159 4.96 2.98 6.77
N PHE A 160 4.26 2.26 5.89
CA PHE A 160 2.85 2.52 5.63
C PHE A 160 1.95 2.19 6.81
N SER A 161 2.14 1.05 7.47
CA SER A 161 1.26 0.74 8.61
C SER A 161 1.46 1.76 9.73
N PHE A 162 2.68 2.23 10.01
CA PHE A 162 2.88 3.26 11.03
C PHE A 162 2.44 4.67 10.59
N LEU A 163 2.54 5.00 9.30
CA LEU A 163 1.97 6.22 8.74
C LEU A 163 0.45 6.26 8.95
N PHE A 164 -0.27 5.23 8.48
CA PHE A 164 -1.73 5.18 8.59
C PHE A 164 -2.22 4.97 10.02
N LEU A 165 -1.65 4.02 10.77
CA LEU A 165 -2.02 3.78 12.17
C LEU A 165 -1.69 5.00 13.04
N GLY A 166 -0.54 5.65 12.79
CA GLY A 166 -0.14 6.87 13.46
C GLY A 166 -1.14 8.00 13.23
N THR A 167 -1.59 8.21 11.99
CA THR A 167 -2.65 9.17 11.66
C THR A 167 -3.96 8.86 12.39
N ILE A 168 -4.39 7.59 12.40
CA ILE A 168 -5.63 7.18 13.07
C ILE A 168 -5.57 7.50 14.56
N ILE A 169 -4.47 7.13 15.22
CA ILE A 169 -4.30 7.34 16.66
C ILE A 169 -4.14 8.83 16.98
N ALA A 170 -3.41 9.57 16.14
CA ALA A 170 -3.18 11.01 16.30
C ALA A 170 -4.46 11.85 16.20
N LEU A 171 -5.42 11.37 15.40
CA LEU A 171 -6.64 12.10 15.06
C LEU A 171 -7.90 11.44 15.61
N LYS A 172 -7.77 10.55 16.60
CA LYS A 172 -8.91 9.86 17.22
C LYS A 172 -9.97 10.83 17.77
N ASP A 173 -9.54 11.98 18.26
CA ASP A 173 -10.40 13.03 18.86
C ASP A 173 -10.66 14.20 17.88
N ALA A 174 -10.17 14.11 16.64
CA ALA A 174 -10.33 15.17 15.65
C ALA A 174 -11.72 15.14 15.01
N LYS A 175 -12.11 16.25 14.37
CA LYS A 175 -13.36 16.30 13.58
C LYS A 175 -13.25 15.31 12.41
N LYS A 176 -14.37 14.64 12.06
CA LYS A 176 -14.42 13.63 10.98
C LYS A 176 -13.76 14.11 9.68
N TRP A 177 -14.02 15.35 9.26
CA TRP A 177 -13.42 15.91 8.04
C TRP A 177 -11.88 16.03 8.13
N GLN A 178 -11.33 16.37 9.29
CA GLN A 178 -9.88 16.47 9.50
C GLN A 178 -9.26 15.08 9.38
N PHE A 179 -9.86 14.10 10.05
CA PHE A 179 -9.46 12.71 9.96
C PHE A 179 -9.39 12.24 8.50
N PHE A 180 -10.46 12.44 7.72
CA PHE A 180 -10.47 12.09 6.29
C PHE A 180 -9.43 12.85 5.48
N SER A 181 -9.24 14.14 5.75
CA SER A 181 -8.28 14.95 5.01
C SER A 181 -6.83 14.53 5.26
N PHE A 182 -6.49 14.08 6.48
CA PHE A 182 -5.17 13.53 6.78
C PHE A 182 -4.97 12.13 6.20
N LEU A 183 -6.01 11.28 6.17
CA LEU A 183 -5.93 10.01 5.45
C LEU A 183 -5.72 10.22 3.94
N PHE A 184 -6.40 11.22 3.37
CA PHE A 184 -6.19 11.64 1.99
C PHE A 184 -4.75 12.16 1.77
N LEU A 185 -4.23 12.98 2.68
CA LEU A 185 -2.83 13.43 2.64
C LEU A 185 -1.85 12.25 2.65
N ASN A 186 -2.10 11.20 3.43
CA ASN A 186 -1.26 10.00 3.41
C ASN A 186 -1.24 9.35 2.02
N GLN A 187 -2.37 9.28 1.32
CA GLN A 187 -2.45 8.77 -0.06
C GLN A 187 -1.70 9.67 -1.05
N VAL A 188 -1.80 10.99 -0.88
CA VAL A 188 -1.05 11.99 -1.67
C VAL A 188 0.46 11.79 -1.48
N LEU A 189 0.92 11.60 -0.24
CA LEU A 189 2.32 11.32 0.07
C LEU A 189 2.80 10.01 -0.57
N VAL A 190 2.03 8.93 -0.44
CA VAL A 190 2.34 7.66 -1.11
C VAL A 190 2.45 7.88 -2.62
N SER A 191 1.56 8.65 -3.22
CA SER A 191 1.58 8.92 -4.66
C SER A 191 2.80 9.73 -5.08
N TYR A 192 3.20 10.73 -4.29
CA TYR A 192 4.41 11.51 -4.50
C TYR A 192 5.68 10.64 -4.49
N PHE A 193 5.87 9.85 -3.42
CA PHE A 193 7.07 9.04 -3.26
C PHE A 193 7.22 7.92 -4.28
N PHE A 194 6.08 7.41 -4.79
CA PHE A 194 6.08 6.38 -5.81
C PHE A 194 5.91 6.94 -7.23
N LEU A 195 5.93 8.27 -7.38
CA LEU A 195 5.75 8.98 -8.65
C LEU A 195 4.52 8.48 -9.43
N GLN A 196 3.42 8.23 -8.72
CA GLN A 196 2.18 7.70 -9.29
C GLN A 196 1.26 8.84 -9.71
N LYS A 197 0.52 8.64 -10.80
CA LYS A 197 -0.58 9.54 -11.17
C LYS A 197 -1.64 9.45 -10.08
N PHE A 198 -2.05 10.59 -9.57
CA PHE A 198 -3.07 10.68 -8.53
C PHE A 198 -4.40 11.07 -9.17
N PHE A 199 -5.39 10.19 -9.05
CA PHE A 199 -6.74 10.42 -9.53
C PHE A 199 -7.53 11.05 -8.39
N ILE A 200 -8.04 12.26 -8.55
CA ILE A 200 -8.67 13.00 -7.44
C ILE A 200 -9.90 12.26 -6.88
N LEU A 201 -10.68 11.61 -7.75
CA LEU A 201 -11.82 10.78 -7.36
C LEU A 201 -11.41 9.41 -6.80
N GLY A 202 -10.17 8.97 -7.08
CA GLY A 202 -9.64 7.67 -6.68
C GLY A 202 -9.78 7.41 -5.18
N PRO A 203 -9.25 8.26 -4.29
CA PRO A 203 -9.38 8.09 -2.84
C PRO A 203 -10.81 8.08 -2.32
N ILE A 204 -11.74 8.80 -2.96
CA ILE A 204 -13.16 8.81 -2.55
C ILE A 204 -13.76 7.43 -2.80
N PHE A 205 -13.64 6.93 -4.02
CA PHE A 205 -14.12 5.59 -4.37
C PHE A 205 -13.34 4.48 -3.66
N GLY A 206 -12.04 4.65 -3.47
CA GLY A 206 -11.20 3.74 -2.69
C GLY A 206 -11.65 3.64 -1.24
N PHE A 207 -12.09 4.73 -0.63
CA PHE A 207 -12.67 4.72 0.72
C PHE A 207 -14.00 3.95 0.76
N ILE A 208 -14.89 4.19 -0.20
CA ILE A 208 -16.15 3.43 -0.34
C ILE A 208 -15.84 1.94 -0.49
N LEU A 209 -14.91 1.60 -1.38
CA LEU A 209 -14.49 0.24 -1.67
C LEU A 209 -13.87 -0.44 -0.42
N THR A 210 -13.09 0.30 0.37
CA THR A 210 -12.55 -0.17 1.66
C THR A 210 -13.68 -0.49 2.64
N GLY A 211 -14.75 0.32 2.68
CA GLY A 211 -15.95 0.04 3.46
C GLY A 211 -16.66 -1.24 3.03
N VAL A 212 -16.89 -1.42 1.72
CA VAL A 212 -17.49 -2.64 1.14
C VAL A 212 -16.61 -3.86 1.44
N PHE A 213 -15.29 -3.73 1.30
CA PHE A 213 -14.33 -4.78 1.62
C PHE A 213 -14.45 -5.26 3.06
N GLY A 214 -14.73 -4.34 3.99
CA GLY A 214 -14.97 -4.66 5.40
C GLY A 214 -16.06 -5.71 5.63
N PHE A 215 -17.04 -5.80 4.71
CA PHE A 215 -18.12 -6.80 4.70
C PHE A 215 -17.82 -8.01 3.82
N VAL A 216 -17.28 -7.80 2.61
CA VAL A 216 -16.94 -8.88 1.67
C VAL A 216 -15.90 -9.82 2.25
N PHE A 217 -14.88 -9.29 2.93
CA PHE A 217 -13.76 -10.08 3.43
C PHE A 217 -14.15 -11.13 4.48
N PRO A 218 -14.92 -10.81 5.55
CA PRO A 218 -15.45 -11.82 6.47
C PRO A 218 -16.24 -12.94 5.79
N ILE A 219 -17.11 -12.59 4.84
CA ILE A 219 -17.92 -13.56 4.09
C ILE A 219 -17.01 -14.47 3.26
N GLY A 220 -16.04 -13.88 2.57
CA GLY A 220 -15.04 -14.60 1.80
C GLY A 220 -14.23 -15.58 2.65
N ILE A 221 -13.79 -15.18 3.85
CA ILE A 221 -13.09 -16.07 4.80
C ILE A 221 -13.97 -17.25 5.22
N ILE A 222 -15.26 -17.02 5.51
CA ILE A 222 -16.18 -18.11 5.90
C ILE A 222 -16.41 -19.07 4.74
N ALA A 223 -16.50 -18.54 3.52
CA ALA A 223 -16.71 -19.33 2.31
C ALA A 223 -15.44 -20.10 1.89
N PHE A 224 -14.25 -19.61 2.23
CA PHE A 224 -12.97 -20.13 1.76
C PHE A 224 -12.73 -21.64 2.00
N PRO A 225 -13.08 -22.24 3.16
CA PRO A 225 -12.96 -23.70 3.34
C PRO A 225 -13.83 -24.51 2.37
N PHE A 226 -14.94 -23.96 1.88
CA PHE A 226 -15.82 -24.65 0.92
C PHE A 226 -15.23 -24.68 -0.48
N ASP A 227 -14.36 -23.72 -0.84
CA ASP A 227 -13.61 -23.75 -2.10
C ASP A 227 -12.66 -24.95 -2.18
N LEU A 228 -12.23 -25.50 -1.03
CA LEU A 228 -11.36 -26.68 -0.97
C LEU A 228 -12.12 -28.00 -1.18
N ILE A 229 -13.43 -28.00 -0.93
CA ILE A 229 -14.27 -29.21 -0.93
C ILE A 229 -15.18 -29.26 -2.16
N THR A 230 -15.61 -28.10 -2.65
CA THR A 230 -16.62 -27.97 -3.69
C THR A 230 -16.06 -27.30 -4.95
N PRO A 231 -16.55 -27.67 -6.15
CA PRO A 231 -16.11 -27.01 -7.39
C PRO A 231 -16.68 -25.60 -7.58
N TYR A 232 -17.59 -25.15 -6.70
CA TYR A 232 -18.34 -23.90 -6.87
C TYR A 232 -17.62 -22.65 -6.39
N GLU A 233 -16.43 -22.77 -5.78
CA GLU A 233 -15.55 -21.69 -5.30
C GLU A 233 -16.31 -20.43 -4.80
N PRO A 234 -17.23 -20.56 -3.82
CA PRO A 234 -18.09 -19.47 -3.38
C PRO A 234 -17.32 -18.22 -2.92
N SER A 235 -16.12 -18.37 -2.36
CA SER A 235 -15.35 -17.20 -1.95
C SER A 235 -14.86 -16.37 -3.15
N ASN A 236 -14.53 -17.01 -4.28
CA ASN A 236 -14.17 -16.33 -5.51
C ASN A 236 -15.32 -15.50 -6.07
N PHE A 237 -16.56 -15.97 -5.98
CA PHE A 237 -17.74 -15.21 -6.43
C PHE A 237 -17.84 -13.83 -5.73
N PHE A 238 -17.64 -13.79 -4.42
CA PHE A 238 -17.70 -12.52 -3.68
C PHE A 238 -16.54 -11.58 -4.04
N PHE A 239 -15.32 -12.12 -4.18
CA PHE A 239 -14.17 -11.31 -4.55
C PHE A 239 -14.17 -10.88 -6.02
N SER A 240 -14.76 -11.67 -6.94
CA SER A 240 -14.93 -11.26 -8.34
C SER A 240 -15.92 -10.10 -8.44
N LEU A 241 -17.08 -10.21 -7.77
CA LEU A 241 -18.06 -9.11 -7.72
C LEU A 241 -17.44 -7.82 -7.13
N PHE A 242 -16.62 -7.96 -6.10
CA PHE A 242 -15.87 -6.85 -5.53
C PHE A 242 -14.88 -6.21 -6.54
N LEU A 243 -14.18 -7.03 -7.34
CA LEU A 243 -13.28 -6.55 -8.38
C LEU A 243 -14.02 -5.88 -9.55
N ASP A 244 -15.20 -6.37 -9.92
CA ASP A 244 -16.05 -5.74 -10.94
C ASP A 244 -16.51 -4.34 -10.48
N LEU A 245 -16.90 -4.21 -9.21
CA LEU A 245 -17.20 -2.92 -8.59
C LEU A 245 -15.98 -1.99 -8.59
N ALA A 246 -14.80 -2.52 -8.24
CA ALA A 246 -13.55 -1.76 -8.28
C ALA A 246 -13.19 -1.32 -9.70
N HIS A 247 -13.44 -2.16 -10.71
CA HIS A 247 -13.24 -1.82 -12.10
C HIS A 247 -14.17 -0.69 -12.53
N PHE A 248 -15.46 -0.78 -12.22
CA PHE A 248 -16.43 0.29 -12.48
C PHE A 248 -15.99 1.63 -11.86
N PHE A 249 -15.64 1.65 -10.57
CA PHE A 249 -15.13 2.85 -9.92
C PHE A 249 -13.82 3.36 -10.51
N SER A 250 -12.93 2.47 -10.97
CA SER A 250 -11.69 2.85 -11.65
C SER A 250 -11.98 3.58 -12.96
N LEU A 251 -12.94 3.10 -13.77
CA LEU A 251 -13.36 3.79 -14.99
C LEU A 251 -13.86 5.20 -14.69
N VAL A 252 -14.77 5.34 -13.71
CA VAL A 252 -15.30 6.66 -13.32
C VAL A 252 -14.18 7.58 -12.78
N ALA A 253 -13.24 7.05 -11.99
CA ALA A 253 -12.12 7.82 -11.48
C ALA A 253 -11.16 8.27 -12.60
N GLN A 254 -11.00 7.47 -13.65
CA GLN A 254 -10.14 7.78 -14.79
C GLN A 254 -10.70 8.89 -15.67
N GLU A 255 -12.01 9.03 -15.80
CA GLU A 255 -12.65 10.18 -16.46
C GLU A 255 -12.46 11.50 -15.68
N GLY A 256 -12.14 11.39 -14.38
CA GLY A 256 -11.86 12.53 -13.54
C GLY A 256 -10.48 13.17 -13.76
N PRO A 257 -10.24 14.36 -13.16
CA PRO A 257 -8.96 15.05 -13.25
C PRO A 257 -7.84 14.23 -12.61
N ARG A 258 -6.70 14.21 -13.31
CA ARG A 258 -5.48 13.48 -12.92
C ARG A 258 -4.39 14.50 -12.65
N VAL A 259 -3.71 14.35 -11.52
CA VAL A 259 -2.62 15.25 -11.11
C VAL A 259 -1.35 14.46 -10.83
N MET A 260 -0.20 15.05 -11.15
CA MET A 260 1.07 14.58 -10.61
C MET A 260 1.31 15.35 -9.32
N ILE A 261 1.50 14.63 -8.21
CA ILE A 261 1.72 15.30 -6.92
C ILE A 261 3.11 15.91 -6.92
N SER A 262 3.20 17.22 -6.67
CA SER A 262 4.44 17.94 -6.45
C SER A 262 4.72 18.09 -4.94
N LEU A 263 5.95 18.49 -4.59
CA LEU A 263 6.28 18.82 -3.19
C LEU A 263 5.48 20.02 -2.69
N TRP A 264 5.24 21.01 -3.55
CA TRP A 264 4.45 22.20 -3.23
C TRP A 264 3.00 21.85 -2.92
N PHE A 265 2.41 20.92 -3.68
CA PHE A 265 1.07 20.41 -3.38
C PHE A 265 0.98 19.85 -1.96
N ILE A 266 1.96 19.04 -1.54
CA ILE A 266 2.04 18.48 -0.19
C ILE A 266 2.18 19.57 0.88
N VAL A 267 3.12 20.51 0.69
CA VAL A 267 3.37 21.60 1.63
C VAL A 267 2.12 22.45 1.82
N CYS A 268 1.44 22.82 0.74
CA CYS A 268 0.24 23.64 0.80
C CYS A 268 -0.94 22.89 1.42
N MET A 269 -1.10 21.59 1.15
CA MET A 269 -2.08 20.75 1.87
C MET A 269 -1.80 20.71 3.38
N LEU A 270 -0.54 20.51 3.78
CA LEU A 270 -0.13 20.51 5.19
C LEU A 270 -0.43 21.86 5.86
N LEU A 271 -0.07 22.98 5.23
CA LEU A 271 -0.36 24.31 5.74
C LEU A 271 -1.86 24.58 5.84
N GLY A 272 -2.65 24.17 4.85
CA GLY A 272 -4.11 24.28 4.88
C GLY A 272 -4.73 23.47 6.03
N LEU A 273 -4.21 22.28 6.30
CA LEU A 273 -4.64 21.42 7.41
C LEU A 273 -4.29 22.04 8.77
N LEU A 274 -3.07 22.56 8.91
CA LEU A 274 -2.58 23.19 10.15
C LEU A 274 -3.32 24.49 10.48
N THR A 275 -3.63 25.30 9.46
CA THR A 275 -4.34 26.58 9.63
C THR A 275 -5.87 26.42 9.71
N GLN A 276 -6.39 25.20 9.52
CA GLN A 276 -7.82 24.91 9.38
C GLN A 276 -8.52 25.67 8.23
N ARG A 277 -7.76 26.30 7.32
CA ARG A 277 -8.26 27.04 6.14
C ARG A 277 -8.22 26.22 4.85
N LEU A 278 -8.07 24.89 4.98
CA LEU A 278 -7.90 23.94 3.89
C LEU A 278 -8.92 24.08 2.75
N ARG A 279 -10.16 24.48 3.06
CA ARG A 279 -11.25 24.62 2.06
C ARG A 279 -10.92 25.57 0.90
N TRP A 280 -10.04 26.54 1.11
CA TRP A 280 -9.63 27.50 0.07
C TRP A 280 -8.34 27.09 -0.64
N ALA A 281 -7.44 26.38 0.04
CA ALA A 281 -6.15 25.97 -0.52
C ALA A 281 -6.30 24.84 -1.53
N ILE A 282 -7.17 23.86 -1.28
CA ILE A 282 -7.32 22.67 -2.14
C ILE A 282 -7.74 23.01 -3.58
N PRO A 283 -8.80 23.81 -3.83
CA PRO A 283 -9.22 24.13 -5.20
C PRO A 283 -8.12 24.86 -5.97
N ILE A 284 -7.46 25.83 -5.33
CA ILE A 284 -6.38 26.61 -5.94
C ILE A 284 -5.20 25.71 -6.31
N LEU A 285 -4.79 24.80 -5.42
CA LEU A 285 -3.71 23.86 -5.70
C LEU A 285 -4.05 22.86 -6.78
N ILE A 286 -5.30 22.36 -6.80
CA ILE A 286 -5.77 21.48 -7.87
C ILE A 286 -5.73 22.23 -9.20
N CYS A 287 -6.17 23.49 -9.25
CA CYS A 287 -6.08 24.30 -10.47
C CYS A 287 -4.62 24.54 -10.90
N LEU A 288 -3.71 24.83 -9.96
CA LEU A 288 -2.31 25.11 -10.29
C LEU A 288 -1.51 23.87 -10.73
N GLU A 289 -1.89 22.66 -10.28
CA GLU A 289 -1.16 21.41 -10.59
C GLU A 289 -1.92 20.48 -11.55
N ALA A 290 -3.15 20.85 -11.94
CA ALA A 290 -3.90 20.15 -12.96
C ALA A 290 -3.12 20.22 -14.29
N GLN A 291 -2.61 19.06 -14.73
CA GLN A 291 -1.88 18.91 -15.98
C GLN A 291 -2.60 19.52 -17.22
N PRO A 292 -3.94 19.57 -17.31
CA PRO A 292 -4.62 20.24 -18.41
C PRO A 292 -4.37 21.75 -18.50
N LEU A 293 -4.10 22.44 -17.37
CA LEU A 293 -3.99 23.91 -17.35
C LEU A 293 -2.68 24.44 -17.93
N PHE A 294 -1.60 23.65 -17.88
CA PHE A 294 -0.30 24.03 -18.47
C PHE A 294 0.01 23.34 -19.80
N ASN A 295 -0.91 22.50 -20.31
CA ASN A 295 -0.81 21.86 -21.63
C ASN A 295 0.56 21.22 -21.92
N LEU A 296 1.27 20.79 -20.88
CA LEU A 296 2.59 20.19 -21.03
C LEU A 296 2.40 18.75 -21.55
N PRO A 297 3.06 18.37 -22.65
CA PRO A 297 2.83 17.07 -23.27
C PRO A 297 3.22 15.96 -22.28
N LEU A 298 2.37 14.93 -22.15
CA LEU A 298 2.63 13.75 -21.30
C LEU A 298 4.00 13.11 -21.55
N SER A 299 4.54 13.26 -22.76
CA SER A 299 5.88 12.83 -23.15
C SER A 299 7.00 13.51 -22.36
N ALA A 300 6.79 14.72 -21.83
CA ALA A 300 7.74 15.44 -21.00
C ALA A 300 7.85 14.84 -19.58
N PHE A 301 6.81 14.15 -19.10
CA PHE A 301 6.75 13.66 -17.72
C PHE A 301 6.83 12.14 -17.58
N LYS A 302 6.57 11.34 -18.62
CA LYS A 302 6.82 9.90 -18.64
C LYS A 302 6.56 9.31 -20.03
N LYS A 303 7.60 8.80 -20.68
CA LYS A 303 7.45 7.47 -21.28
C LYS A 303 7.40 6.51 -20.09
N GLU A 304 6.29 5.83 -19.87
CA GLU A 304 6.35 4.63 -19.04
C GLU A 304 7.50 3.79 -19.59
N PRO A 305 8.46 3.34 -18.77
CA PRO A 305 9.43 2.35 -19.24
C PRO A 305 8.59 1.15 -19.69
N THR A 306 8.42 1.00 -21.00
CA THR A 306 7.71 -0.13 -21.59
C THR A 306 8.55 -1.34 -21.28
N TYR A 307 8.22 -2.01 -20.16
CA TYR A 307 8.89 -3.24 -19.74
C TYR A 307 8.68 -4.38 -20.75
N SER A 308 7.78 -4.20 -21.72
CA SER A 308 7.35 -5.21 -22.69
C SER A 308 8.42 -5.66 -23.68
N ASN A 309 9.54 -4.93 -23.83
CA ASN A 309 10.62 -5.32 -24.74
C ASN A 309 11.95 -5.65 -24.06
N TYR A 310 12.04 -5.61 -22.73
CA TYR A 310 13.18 -6.23 -22.05
C TYR A 310 12.87 -7.72 -21.94
N LYS A 311 13.23 -8.48 -22.98
CA LYS A 311 13.65 -9.86 -22.73
C LYS A 311 14.65 -9.76 -21.59
N LEU A 312 14.34 -10.40 -20.46
CA LEU A 312 15.28 -10.61 -19.38
C LEU A 312 16.50 -11.25 -20.03
N THR A 313 17.50 -10.45 -20.38
CA THR A 313 18.85 -10.98 -20.56
C THR A 313 19.14 -11.63 -19.23
N PRO A 314 19.31 -12.96 -19.17
CA PRO A 314 19.65 -13.62 -17.92
C PRO A 314 20.83 -12.87 -17.30
N GLU A 315 20.83 -12.71 -15.97
CA GLU A 315 21.93 -12.09 -15.23
C GLU A 315 23.28 -12.77 -15.46
N SER A 316 23.29 -13.87 -16.21
CA SER A 316 24.47 -14.50 -16.78
C SER A 316 25.32 -13.49 -17.58
N GLU A 317 26.40 -13.11 -16.91
CA GLU A 317 27.67 -12.59 -17.42
C GLU A 317 27.60 -11.21 -18.06
N ILE A 318 27.47 -10.18 -17.23
CA ILE A 318 27.94 -8.84 -17.61
C ILE A 318 29.44 -8.94 -17.93
N ILE A 319 29.80 -8.80 -19.20
CA ILE A 319 31.19 -8.89 -19.69
C ILE A 319 31.97 -7.64 -19.27
N LYS A 320 31.34 -6.48 -19.41
CA LYS A 320 31.98 -5.18 -19.17
C LYS A 320 30.96 -4.13 -18.77
N VAL A 321 31.33 -3.26 -17.83
CA VAL A 321 30.57 -2.06 -17.46
C VAL A 321 31.47 -0.84 -17.67
N ASP A 322 31.06 0.07 -18.54
CA ASP A 322 31.70 1.37 -18.75
C ASP A 322 30.85 2.46 -18.08
N GLN A 323 31.46 3.32 -17.26
CA GLN A 323 30.77 4.50 -16.74
C GLN A 323 30.64 5.56 -17.85
N VAL A 324 29.47 6.18 -17.96
CA VAL A 324 29.21 7.27 -18.91
C VAL A 324 28.72 8.51 -18.16
N ARG A 325 28.82 9.69 -18.78
CA ARG A 325 28.48 10.99 -18.15
C ARG A 325 27.12 11.02 -17.44
N ARG A 326 26.15 10.21 -17.89
CA ARG A 326 24.82 10.08 -17.29
C ARG A 326 24.44 8.63 -17.00
N GLY A 327 25.30 7.83 -16.36
CA GLY A 327 24.98 6.46 -15.92
C GLY A 327 26.05 5.44 -16.27
N TYR A 328 25.65 4.25 -16.72
CA TYR A 328 26.58 3.18 -17.06
C TYR A 328 26.12 2.41 -18.30
N ARG A 329 27.07 1.80 -19.00
CA ARG A 329 26.87 1.00 -20.18
C ARG A 329 27.36 -0.41 -19.89
N SER A 330 26.47 -1.39 -19.90
CA SER A 330 26.82 -2.80 -19.73
C SER A 330 26.84 -3.54 -21.07
N TRP A 331 27.79 -4.44 -21.21
CA TRP A 331 27.96 -5.33 -22.34
C TRP A 331 27.65 -6.75 -21.88
N HIS A 332 26.84 -7.47 -22.66
CA HIS A 332 26.41 -8.84 -22.39
C HIS A 332 26.81 -9.75 -23.57
N PRO A 333 26.77 -11.08 -23.41
CA PRO A 333 27.02 -12.04 -24.49
C PRO A 333 26.11 -11.79 -25.69
N HIS A 334 26.52 -12.26 -26.87
CA HIS A 334 25.82 -12.04 -28.14
C HIS A 334 25.72 -10.56 -28.59
N GLN A 335 26.74 -9.76 -28.27
CA GLN A 335 26.84 -8.36 -28.70
C GLN A 335 25.63 -7.49 -28.26
N ILE A 336 25.03 -7.83 -27.13
CA ILE A 336 23.95 -7.04 -26.55
C ILE A 336 24.55 -5.91 -25.72
N LYS A 337 24.24 -4.67 -26.12
CA LYS A 337 24.69 -3.46 -25.45
C LYS A 337 23.52 -2.81 -24.73
N CYS A 338 23.62 -2.68 -23.41
CA CYS A 338 22.62 -2.00 -22.59
C CYS A 338 23.17 -0.68 -22.05
N ASN A 339 22.55 0.44 -22.39
CA ASN A 339 22.84 1.75 -21.80
C ASN A 339 21.85 2.03 -20.69
N VAL A 340 22.33 2.22 -19.46
CA VAL A 340 21.55 2.73 -18.34
C VAL A 340 21.82 4.21 -18.17
N THR A 341 20.81 5.02 -18.47
CA THR A 341 20.87 6.47 -18.29
C THR A 341 20.24 6.85 -16.95
N LEU A 342 20.98 7.58 -16.12
CA LEU A 342 20.49 8.18 -14.88
C LEU A 342 20.01 9.61 -15.18
N TYR A 343 18.74 9.87 -14.91
CA TYR A 343 18.14 11.20 -14.91
C TYR A 343 17.89 11.63 -13.46
N SER A 344 17.64 12.92 -13.23
CA SER A 344 17.43 13.47 -11.87
C SER A 344 16.30 12.80 -11.09
N TYR A 345 15.32 12.19 -11.78
CA TYR A 345 14.10 11.63 -11.17
C TYR A 345 13.81 10.17 -11.54
N PHE A 346 14.59 9.55 -12.44
CA PHE A 346 14.39 8.16 -12.86
C PHE A 346 15.64 7.62 -13.58
N TRP A 347 15.67 6.32 -13.85
CA TRP A 347 16.67 5.70 -14.71
C TRP A 347 15.99 4.97 -15.87
N GLU A 348 16.68 4.89 -17.01
CA GLU A 348 16.21 4.22 -18.21
C GLU A 348 17.30 3.27 -18.71
N LYS A 349 17.00 1.97 -18.79
CA LYS A 349 17.89 0.98 -19.43
C LYS A 349 17.44 0.79 -20.87
N LYS A 350 18.32 0.92 -21.86
CA LYS A 350 18.03 0.62 -23.27
C LYS A 350 19.01 -0.42 -23.77
N CYS A 351 18.51 -1.60 -24.14
CA CYS A 351 19.33 -2.65 -24.71
C CYS A 351 19.16 -2.71 -26.23
N ARG A 352 20.26 -2.83 -26.97
CA ARG A 352 20.28 -3.03 -28.42
C ARG A 352 21.10 -4.30 -28.72
N ILE A 353 20.57 -5.15 -29.59
CA ILE A 353 21.31 -6.26 -30.19
C ILE A 353 22.04 -5.69 -31.40
N HIS A 354 23.37 -5.73 -31.41
CA HIS A 354 24.10 -5.48 -32.65
C HIS A 354 23.96 -6.72 -33.53
N ASN A 355 22.98 -6.71 -34.44
CA ASN A 355 23.04 -7.62 -35.57
C ASN A 355 24.22 -7.14 -36.43
N LYS A 356 25.31 -7.90 -36.45
CA LYS A 356 26.24 -7.81 -37.59
C LYS A 356 25.41 -8.20 -38.81
N THR A 357 25.15 -7.24 -39.69
CA THR A 357 24.84 -7.56 -41.09
C THR A 357 26.03 -8.35 -41.59
N ILE A 358 25.82 -9.66 -41.77
CA ILE A 358 26.78 -10.57 -42.38
C ILE A 358 26.92 -10.20 -43.85
#